data_AF-A0A0F3NRU4-F1
#
_entry.id   AF-A0A0F3NRU4-F1
#
_cell.length_a   1.000
_cell.length_b   1.000
_cell.length_c   1.000
_cell.angle_alpha   90.00
_cell.angle_beta   90.00
_cell.angle_gamma   90.00
#
_symmetry.space_group_name_H-M   'P 1'
#
loop_
_entity.id
_entity.type
_entity.pdbx_description
1 polymer ?
#
loop_
_entity_poly.entity_id
_entity_poly.type
_entity_poly.pdbx_seq_one_letter_code
_entity_poly.pdbx_strand_id
1 'polypeptide(L)'
;MIGNAEQVRLYYNVQATKNVANLIEQLSTAKTDSINSKEENNDVQANEVRQYQSAQNYRKNDYYSNSKEELQKLRDAIAYRAETIARDLLGDPNERLSRYGKIRWGDTGKIQVTTEGKYAGKWYDFSTGQKGDLLSLVQRERVCSFFEAKEYLKTILGMPNVRQQYQRRLRLTILNNTLNNLKVLKSKKFKTCMNDQAEYMVMR
;
A
#
# COMPACT_ATOMS: atom_id res chain seq x y z
N MET A 1 83.18 -10.44 0.96
CA MET A 1 82.28 -10.90 -0.12
C MET A 1 81.21 -11.78 0.51
N ILE A 2 80.05 -11.21 0.85
CA ILE A 2 78.90 -11.98 1.35
C ILE A 2 78.08 -12.36 0.13
N GLY A 3 77.94 -13.66 -0.09
CA GLY A 3 77.61 -14.26 -1.37
C GLY A 3 76.18 -14.01 -1.85
N ASN A 4 76.07 -13.88 -3.17
CA ASN A 4 74.87 -13.82 -4.01
C ASN A 4 73.68 -14.69 -3.56
N ALA A 5 73.92 -15.81 -2.88
CA ALA A 5 72.89 -16.71 -2.37
C ALA A 5 72.00 -16.11 -1.25
N GLU A 6 72.53 -15.25 -0.37
CA GLU A 6 71.71 -14.65 0.71
C GLU A 6 70.77 -13.55 0.19
N GLN A 7 71.21 -12.79 -0.81
CA GLN A 7 70.38 -11.79 -1.49
C GLN A 7 69.20 -12.43 -2.23
N VAL A 8 69.44 -13.55 -2.92
CA VAL A 8 68.38 -14.33 -3.59
C VAL A 8 67.39 -14.90 -2.58
N ARG A 9 67.87 -15.38 -1.42
CA ARG A 9 67.02 -15.93 -0.35
C ARG A 9 66.15 -14.86 0.32
N LEU A 10 66.72 -13.67 0.56
CA LEU A 10 65.98 -12.50 1.06
C LEU A 10 64.92 -12.02 0.06
N TYR A 11 65.25 -11.98 -1.24
CA TYR A 11 64.31 -11.60 -2.30
C TYR A 11 63.11 -12.55 -2.38
N TYR A 12 63.35 -13.86 -2.39
CA TYR A 12 62.26 -14.84 -2.41
C TYR A 12 61.36 -14.79 -1.17
N ASN A 13 61.95 -14.59 0.01
CA ASN A 13 61.17 -14.45 1.24
C ASN A 13 60.31 -13.18 1.23
N VAL A 14 60.83 -12.04 0.77
CA VAL A 14 60.06 -10.79 0.67
C VAL A 14 58.87 -10.93 -0.29
N GLN A 15 59.05 -11.63 -1.42
CA GLN A 15 57.96 -11.86 -2.37
C GLN A 15 56.91 -12.84 -1.83
N ALA A 16 57.32 -13.87 -1.09
CA ALA A 16 56.39 -14.77 -0.41
C ALA A 16 55.52 -14.01 0.61
N THR A 17 56.11 -13.09 1.39
CA THR A 17 55.37 -12.29 2.37
C THR A 17 54.35 -11.36 1.73
N LYS A 18 54.70 -10.72 0.60
CA LYS A 18 53.75 -9.87 -0.15
C LYS A 18 52.57 -10.66 -0.71
N ASN A 19 52.82 -11.88 -1.20
CA ASN A 19 51.76 -12.74 -1.71
C ASN A 19 50.80 -13.18 -0.60
N VAL A 20 51.34 -13.49 0.59
CA VAL A 20 50.53 -13.83 1.77
C VAL A 20 49.69 -12.62 2.23
N ALA A 21 50.25 -11.42 2.23
CA ALA A 21 49.52 -10.20 2.58
C ALA A 21 48.34 -9.93 1.63
N ASN A 22 48.57 -10.04 0.31
CA ASN A 22 47.50 -9.86 -0.69
C ASN A 22 46.38 -10.91 -0.54
N LEU A 23 46.72 -12.15 -0.20
CA LEU A 23 45.72 -13.20 0.05
C LEU A 23 44.89 -12.91 1.29
N ILE A 24 45.49 -12.39 2.36
CA ILE A 24 44.78 -11.99 3.58
C ILE A 24 43.82 -10.83 3.29
N GLU A 25 44.24 -9.85 2.49
CA GLU A 25 43.41 -8.72 2.09
C GLU A 25 42.22 -9.14 1.21
N GLN A 26 42.46 -10.05 0.25
CA GLN A 26 41.39 -10.63 -0.58
C GLN A 26 40.39 -11.46 0.24
N LEU A 27 40.87 -12.23 1.23
CA LEU A 27 39.99 -13.00 2.11
C LEU A 27 39.22 -12.11 3.09
N SER A 28 39.81 -11.00 3.54
CA SER A 28 39.15 -10.02 4.41
C SER A 28 38.02 -9.31 3.67
N THR A 29 38.28 -8.84 2.45
CA THR A 29 37.30 -8.15 1.59
C THR A 29 36.15 -9.07 1.18
N ALA A 30 36.44 -10.31 0.77
CA ALA A 30 35.42 -11.30 0.45
C ALA A 30 34.53 -11.66 1.66
N LYS A 31 35.10 -11.67 2.87
CA LYS A 31 34.34 -11.94 4.11
C LYS A 31 33.41 -10.78 4.45
N THR A 32 33.84 -9.53 4.27
CA THR A 32 32.99 -8.34 4.49
C THR A 32 31.84 -8.25 3.48
N ASP A 33 32.07 -8.60 2.21
CA ASP A 33 31.01 -8.58 1.18
C ASP A 33 29.97 -9.69 1.39
N SER A 34 30.39 -10.86 1.89
CA SER A 34 29.49 -11.94 2.30
C SER A 34 28.65 -11.60 3.54
N ILE A 35 29.13 -10.73 4.43
CA ILE A 35 28.39 -10.31 5.64
C ILE A 35 27.36 -9.23 5.27
N ASN A 36 27.77 -8.21 4.50
CA ASN A 36 26.86 -7.14 4.05
C ASN A 36 25.70 -7.65 3.18
N SER A 37 25.95 -8.63 2.29
CA SER A 37 24.91 -9.24 1.46
C SER A 37 23.89 -10.07 2.25
N LYS A 38 24.25 -10.58 3.44
CA LYS A 38 23.30 -11.29 4.32
C LYS A 38 22.46 -10.34 5.17
N GLU A 39 23.02 -9.21 5.59
CA GLU A 39 22.31 -8.19 6.37
C GLU A 39 21.28 -7.44 5.52
N GLU A 40 21.64 -7.00 4.31
CA GLU A 40 20.69 -6.31 3.42
C GLU A 40 19.48 -7.19 3.02
N ASN A 41 19.71 -8.50 2.79
CA ASN A 41 18.62 -9.43 2.44
C ASN A 41 17.68 -9.73 3.62
N ASN A 42 18.20 -9.76 4.85
CA ASN A 42 17.38 -9.96 6.05
C ASN A 42 16.51 -8.73 6.37
N ASP A 43 17.02 -7.51 6.16
CA ASP A 43 16.26 -6.28 6.40
C ASP A 43 15.14 -6.07 5.37
N VAL A 44 15.38 -6.46 4.11
CA VAL A 44 14.36 -6.44 3.05
C VAL A 44 13.25 -7.45 3.35
N GLN A 45 13.58 -8.70 3.69
CA GLN A 45 12.57 -9.70 4.09
C GLN A 45 11.81 -9.28 5.36
N ALA A 46 12.50 -8.75 6.38
CA ALA A 46 11.85 -8.30 7.61
C ALA A 46 10.91 -7.11 7.36
N ASN A 47 11.24 -6.21 6.44
CA ASN A 47 10.36 -5.11 6.04
C ASN A 47 9.16 -5.58 5.22
N GLU A 48 9.33 -6.54 4.32
CA GLU A 48 8.21 -7.14 3.59
C GLU A 48 7.26 -7.84 4.55
N VAL A 49 7.77 -8.67 5.47
CA VAL A 49 6.96 -9.35 6.49
C VAL A 49 6.24 -8.36 7.41
N ARG A 50 6.90 -7.28 7.86
CA ARG A 50 6.25 -6.20 8.64
C ARG A 50 5.20 -5.44 7.81
N GLN A 51 5.42 -5.23 6.51
CA GLN A 51 4.44 -4.61 5.62
C GLN A 51 3.22 -5.50 5.40
N TYR A 52 3.41 -6.81 5.21
CA TYR A 52 2.30 -7.76 5.10
C TYR A 52 1.52 -7.87 6.42
N GLN A 53 2.21 -8.01 7.56
CA GLN A 53 1.56 -8.10 8.87
C GLN A 53 0.83 -6.81 9.25
N SER A 54 1.38 -5.63 8.93
CA SER A 54 0.70 -4.36 9.14
C SER A 54 -0.54 -4.24 8.25
N ALA A 55 -0.47 -4.61 6.97
CA ALA A 55 -1.63 -4.65 6.07
C ALA A 55 -2.75 -5.57 6.59
N GLN A 56 -2.40 -6.74 7.15
CA GLN A 56 -3.37 -7.66 7.75
C GLN A 56 -3.93 -7.15 9.09
N ASN A 57 -3.10 -6.51 9.93
CA ASN A 57 -3.55 -5.89 11.18
C ASN A 57 -4.45 -4.65 10.94
N TYR A 58 -4.23 -3.88 9.87
CA TYR A 58 -5.13 -2.79 9.47
C TYR A 58 -6.49 -3.32 8.97
N ARG A 59 -6.51 -4.42 8.21
CA ARG A 59 -7.77 -5.11 7.82
C ARG A 59 -8.59 -5.54 9.04
N LYS A 60 -7.93 -5.87 10.15
CA LYS A 60 -8.56 -6.35 11.39
C LYS A 60 -9.04 -5.21 12.31
N ASN A 61 -8.34 -4.06 12.35
CA ASN A 61 -8.73 -2.92 13.19
C ASN A 61 -9.88 -2.07 12.61
N ASP A 62 -9.97 -1.93 11.29
CA ASP A 62 -11.10 -1.24 10.63
C ASP A 62 -12.39 -2.07 10.63
N TYR A 63 -12.29 -3.37 10.93
CA TYR A 63 -13.42 -4.29 11.06
C TYR A 63 -14.26 -3.99 12.32
N TYR A 64 -13.65 -3.46 13.39
CA TYR A 64 -14.33 -3.18 14.67
C TYR A 64 -14.50 -1.69 15.01
N SER A 65 -13.74 -0.78 14.40
CA SER A 65 -13.89 0.66 14.67
C SER A 65 -14.87 1.32 13.70
N ASN A 66 -16.16 1.09 13.92
CA ASN A 66 -17.23 1.88 13.31
C ASN A 66 -17.97 2.52 14.47
N SER A 67 -17.60 3.75 14.85
CA SER A 67 -18.41 4.48 15.83
C SER A 67 -19.84 4.59 15.29
N LYS A 68 -20.84 4.47 16.17
CA LYS A 68 -22.26 4.61 15.82
C LYS A 68 -22.51 5.90 15.02
N GLU A 69 -21.74 6.94 15.31
CA GLU A 69 -21.74 8.24 14.65
C GLU A 69 -21.28 8.17 13.18
N GLU A 70 -20.17 7.49 12.88
CA GLU A 70 -19.68 7.35 11.49
C GLU A 70 -20.67 6.55 10.63
N LEU A 71 -21.31 5.53 11.22
CA LEU A 71 -22.37 4.79 10.53
C LEU A 71 -23.59 5.68 10.30
N GLN A 72 -23.93 6.58 11.22
CA GLN A 72 -25.02 7.52 11.05
C GLN A 72 -24.73 8.54 9.95
N LYS A 73 -23.53 9.15 9.94
CA LYS A 73 -23.09 10.05 8.86
C LYS A 73 -23.17 9.37 7.49
N LEU A 74 -22.77 8.11 7.41
CA LEU A 74 -22.90 7.32 6.19
C LEU A 74 -24.37 7.16 5.79
N ARG A 75 -25.26 6.81 6.74
CA ARG A 75 -26.70 6.68 6.48
C ARG A 75 -27.33 7.99 6.01
N ASP A 76 -26.95 9.10 6.60
CA ASP A 76 -27.45 10.43 6.23
C ASP A 76 -26.99 10.82 4.81
N ALA A 77 -25.73 10.54 4.47
CA ALA A 77 -25.21 10.75 3.13
C ALA A 77 -25.86 9.82 2.08
N ILE A 78 -26.13 8.55 2.44
CA ILE A 78 -26.89 7.61 1.62
C ILE A 78 -28.29 8.16 1.34
N ALA A 79 -28.98 8.67 2.36
CA ALA A 79 -30.30 9.25 2.21
C ALA A 79 -30.27 10.47 1.28
N TYR A 80 -29.28 11.35 1.44
CA TYR A 80 -29.12 12.54 0.59
C TYR A 80 -28.85 12.21 -0.89
N ARG A 81 -28.06 11.16 -1.17
CA ARG A 81 -27.75 10.72 -2.55
C ARG A 81 -28.48 9.44 -2.96
N ALA A 82 -29.66 9.20 -2.38
CA ALA A 82 -30.39 7.94 -2.55
C ALA A 82 -30.69 7.64 -4.02
N GLU A 83 -31.07 8.66 -4.80
CA GLU A 83 -31.34 8.50 -6.23
C GLU A 83 -30.09 8.12 -7.01
N THR A 84 -28.97 8.83 -6.80
CA THR A 84 -27.70 8.56 -7.48
C THR A 84 -27.23 7.13 -7.22
N ILE A 85 -27.31 6.68 -5.97
CA ILE A 85 -26.94 5.31 -5.59
C ILE A 85 -27.88 4.29 -6.26
N ALA A 86 -29.19 4.55 -6.27
CA ALA A 86 -30.16 3.65 -6.89
C ALA A 86 -29.97 3.55 -8.41
N ARG A 87 -29.66 4.67 -9.08
CA ARG A 87 -29.35 4.69 -10.53
C ARG A 87 -28.06 3.93 -10.85
N ASP A 88 -27.01 4.09 -10.04
CA ASP A 88 -25.75 3.34 -10.23
C ASP A 88 -25.95 1.82 -10.01
N LEU A 89 -26.86 1.44 -9.12
CA LEU A 89 -27.09 0.04 -8.76
C LEU A 89 -28.09 -0.68 -9.66
N LEU A 90 -29.21 -0.03 -9.99
CA LEU A 90 -30.36 -0.63 -10.69
C LEU A 90 -30.50 -0.15 -12.14
N GLY A 91 -29.66 0.78 -12.57
CA GLY A 91 -29.75 1.43 -13.88
C GLY A 91 -30.87 2.47 -13.94
N ASP A 92 -31.45 2.60 -15.13
CA ASP A 92 -32.47 3.61 -15.37
C ASP A 92 -33.80 3.29 -14.68
N PRO A 93 -34.43 4.27 -14.03
CA PRO A 93 -35.73 4.09 -13.41
C PRO A 93 -36.84 4.00 -14.47
N ASN A 94 -37.95 3.43 -14.03
CA ASN A 94 -39.22 3.44 -14.74
C ASN A 94 -39.94 4.76 -14.48
N GLU A 95 -39.56 5.80 -15.25
CA GLU A 95 -40.06 7.18 -15.06
C GLU A 95 -41.60 7.27 -15.13
N ARG A 96 -42.26 6.41 -15.91
CA ARG A 96 -43.73 6.36 -16.02
C ARG A 96 -44.41 5.98 -14.70
N LEU A 97 -43.77 5.13 -13.90
CA LEU A 97 -44.32 4.64 -12.62
C LEU A 97 -43.72 5.35 -11.41
N SER A 98 -42.65 6.13 -11.62
CA SER A 98 -42.03 6.97 -10.61
C SER A 98 -42.94 8.13 -10.22
N ARG A 99 -42.89 8.50 -8.94
CA ARG A 99 -43.51 9.71 -8.42
C ARG A 99 -42.48 10.49 -7.62
N TYR A 100 -42.79 11.76 -7.35
CA TYR A 100 -41.96 12.63 -6.53
C TYR A 100 -41.53 11.93 -5.22
N GLY A 101 -40.21 11.85 -4.99
CA GLY A 101 -39.60 11.19 -3.83
C GLY A 101 -39.73 9.66 -3.76
N LYS A 102 -40.39 9.00 -4.71
CA LYS A 102 -40.63 7.54 -4.76
C LYS A 102 -40.45 7.04 -6.19
N ILE A 103 -39.20 6.71 -6.51
CA ILE A 103 -38.80 6.31 -7.85
C ILE A 103 -38.92 4.78 -7.97
N ARG A 104 -39.31 4.27 -9.14
CA ARG A 104 -39.51 2.83 -9.38
C ARG A 104 -38.54 2.30 -10.42
N TRP A 105 -38.13 1.05 -10.29
CA TRP A 105 -37.13 0.38 -11.14
C TRP A 105 -37.59 -0.99 -11.64
N GLY A 106 -37.01 -1.39 -12.77
CA GLY A 106 -37.36 -2.56 -13.55
C GLY A 106 -38.54 -2.29 -14.50
N ASP A 107 -38.72 -3.18 -15.48
CA ASP A 107 -39.72 -3.03 -16.55
C ASP A 107 -41.15 -2.83 -16.03
N THR A 108 -41.49 -3.50 -14.93
CA THR A 108 -42.79 -3.40 -14.25
C THR A 108 -42.78 -2.42 -13.07
N GLY A 109 -41.66 -1.76 -12.78
CA GLY A 109 -41.48 -0.93 -11.59
C GLY A 109 -41.52 -1.77 -10.31
N LYS A 110 -41.01 -3.00 -10.34
CA LYS A 110 -41.07 -3.95 -9.21
C LYS A 110 -40.33 -3.47 -7.96
N ILE A 111 -39.30 -2.64 -8.10
CA ILE A 111 -38.56 -2.08 -6.98
C ILE A 111 -38.93 -0.61 -6.86
N GLN A 112 -39.16 -0.12 -5.64
CA GLN A 112 -39.31 1.30 -5.36
C GLN A 112 -38.24 1.73 -4.37
N VAL A 113 -37.53 2.81 -4.68
CA VAL A 113 -36.63 3.48 -3.74
C VAL A 113 -37.25 4.83 -3.37
N THR A 114 -37.29 5.11 -2.08
CA THR A 114 -37.69 6.41 -1.57
C THR A 114 -36.47 7.30 -1.52
N THR A 115 -36.50 8.42 -2.22
CA THR A 115 -35.38 9.36 -2.35
C THR A 115 -35.55 10.60 -1.48
N GLU A 116 -36.75 10.84 -0.95
CA GLU A 116 -37.05 12.02 -0.15
C GLU A 116 -37.80 11.72 1.16
N GLY A 117 -37.73 12.69 2.09
CA GLY A 117 -38.41 12.64 3.38
C GLY A 117 -37.78 11.65 4.36
N LYS A 118 -38.52 11.35 5.44
CA LYS A 118 -38.04 10.51 6.55
C LYS A 118 -37.68 9.06 6.17
N TYR A 119 -38.06 8.62 4.97
CA TYR A 119 -37.76 7.28 4.45
C TYR A 119 -36.76 7.31 3.29
N ALA A 120 -36.08 8.44 3.06
CA ALA A 120 -35.02 8.53 2.07
C ALA A 120 -33.97 7.43 2.28
N GLY A 121 -33.56 6.78 1.18
CA GLY A 121 -32.66 5.64 1.19
C GLY A 121 -33.29 4.32 1.63
N LYS A 122 -34.62 4.22 1.71
CA LYS A 122 -35.34 2.95 1.90
C LYS A 122 -35.86 2.41 0.59
N TRP A 123 -35.93 1.09 0.46
CA TRP A 123 -36.45 0.41 -0.72
C TRP A 123 -37.48 -0.66 -0.35
N TYR A 124 -38.30 -0.99 -1.34
CA TYR A 124 -39.32 -2.03 -1.27
C TYR A 124 -39.41 -2.74 -2.63
N ASP A 125 -39.47 -4.06 -2.63
CA ASP A 125 -39.70 -4.89 -3.81
C ASP A 125 -41.09 -5.51 -3.74
N PHE A 126 -41.96 -5.11 -4.67
CA PHE A 126 -43.35 -5.54 -4.77
C PHE A 126 -43.49 -6.99 -5.27
N SER A 127 -42.46 -7.55 -5.90
CA SER A 127 -42.49 -8.94 -6.37
C SER A 127 -42.21 -9.95 -5.25
N THR A 128 -41.34 -9.59 -4.30
CA THR A 128 -40.91 -10.49 -3.22
C THR A 128 -41.40 -10.05 -1.83
N GLY A 129 -41.92 -8.83 -1.70
CA GLY A 129 -42.28 -8.23 -0.41
C GLY A 129 -41.07 -7.79 0.43
N GLN A 130 -39.85 -7.94 -0.09
CA GLN A 130 -38.62 -7.58 0.62
C GLN A 130 -38.48 -6.06 0.72
N LYS A 131 -37.82 -5.61 1.79
CA LYS A 131 -37.62 -4.20 2.08
C LYS A 131 -36.36 -3.99 2.91
N GLY A 132 -35.83 -2.79 2.87
CA GLY A 132 -34.65 -2.45 3.66
C GLY A 132 -34.15 -1.05 3.40
N ASP A 133 -32.87 -0.84 3.69
CA ASP A 133 -32.15 0.37 3.31
C ASP A 133 -31.29 0.13 2.08
N LEU A 134 -30.79 1.20 1.46
CA LEU A 134 -29.92 1.10 0.28
C LEU A 134 -28.67 0.27 0.55
N LEU A 135 -28.21 0.16 1.81
CA LEU A 135 -27.09 -0.72 2.14
C LEU A 135 -27.48 -2.19 2.00
N SER A 136 -28.64 -2.59 2.50
CA SER A 136 -29.15 -3.94 2.29
C SER A 136 -29.50 -4.23 0.84
N LEU A 137 -29.90 -3.21 0.05
CA LEU A 137 -30.11 -3.34 -1.38
C LEU A 137 -28.80 -3.64 -2.11
N VAL A 138 -27.71 -2.93 -1.78
CA VAL A 138 -26.38 -3.19 -2.34
C VAL A 138 -25.92 -4.61 -2.04
N GLN A 139 -26.11 -5.09 -0.81
CA GLN A 139 -25.76 -6.47 -0.44
C GLN A 139 -26.53 -7.49 -1.28
N ARG A 140 -27.82 -7.24 -1.53
CA ARG A 140 -28.66 -8.11 -2.36
C ARG A 140 -28.23 -8.11 -3.82
N GLU A 141 -28.14 -6.93 -4.44
CA GLU A 141 -27.90 -6.81 -5.89
C GLU A 141 -26.46 -7.15 -6.29
N ARG A 142 -25.48 -6.90 -5.41
CA ARG A 142 -24.07 -7.24 -5.65
C ARG A 142 -23.61 -8.55 -5.01
N VAL A 143 -24.50 -9.23 -4.27
CA VAL A 143 -24.19 -10.47 -3.53
C VAL A 143 -22.89 -10.33 -2.72
N CYS A 144 -22.82 -9.30 -1.87
CA CYS A 144 -21.60 -8.93 -1.17
C CYS A 144 -21.80 -8.80 0.35
N SER A 145 -20.69 -8.85 1.08
CA SER A 145 -20.69 -8.68 2.53
C SER A 145 -21.07 -7.25 2.93
N PHE A 146 -21.50 -7.07 4.19
CA PHE A 146 -21.81 -5.75 4.75
C PHE A 146 -20.64 -4.76 4.60
N PHE A 147 -19.41 -5.26 4.78
CA PHE A 147 -18.20 -4.46 4.61
C PHE A 147 -18.01 -4.00 3.16
N GLU A 148 -18.17 -4.90 2.20
CA GLU A 148 -18.04 -4.56 0.77
C GLU A 148 -19.13 -3.58 0.32
N ALA A 149 -20.36 -3.76 0.80
CA ALA A 149 -21.46 -2.82 0.55
C ALA A 149 -21.13 -1.42 1.09
N LYS A 150 -20.59 -1.34 2.32
CA LYS A 150 -20.15 -0.07 2.93
C LYS A 150 -19.07 0.62 2.09
N GLU A 151 -18.06 -0.14 1.65
CA GLU A 151 -16.94 0.40 0.87
C GLU A 151 -17.37 0.86 -0.52
N TYR A 152 -18.30 0.13 -1.15
CA TYR A 152 -18.91 0.54 -2.42
C TYR A 152 -19.67 1.86 -2.27
N LEU A 153 -20.54 1.98 -1.25
CA LEU A 153 -21.30 3.19 -0.99
C LEU A 153 -20.39 4.38 -0.68
N LYS A 154 -19.33 4.18 0.12
CA LYS A 154 -18.32 5.21 0.38
C LYS A 154 -17.66 5.69 -0.92
N THR A 155 -17.44 4.79 -1.88
CA THR A 155 -16.86 5.15 -3.19
C THR A 155 -17.79 6.08 -3.97
N ILE A 156 -19.08 5.75 -4.07
CA ILE A 156 -20.09 6.59 -4.75
C ILE A 156 -20.25 7.94 -4.05
N LEU A 157 -20.22 7.93 -2.71
CA LEU A 157 -20.37 9.14 -1.90
C LEU A 157 -19.11 10.01 -1.86
N GLY A 158 -17.98 9.54 -2.40
CA GLY A 158 -16.69 10.24 -2.30
C GLY A 158 -16.12 10.26 -0.89
N MET A 159 -16.57 9.37 -0.01
CA MET A 159 -16.09 9.24 1.36
C MET A 159 -14.79 8.41 1.44
N PRO A 160 -13.93 8.64 2.45
CA PRO A 160 -12.74 7.83 2.66
C PRO A 160 -13.10 6.35 2.86
N ASN A 161 -12.53 5.51 2.01
CA ASN A 161 -12.66 4.06 2.07
C ASN A 161 -11.27 3.41 2.30
N VAL A 162 -11.26 2.17 2.78
CA VAL A 162 -10.04 1.45 3.18
C VAL A 162 -9.11 1.25 1.98
N ARG A 163 -9.67 0.99 0.79
CA ARG A 163 -8.88 0.82 -0.45
C ARG A 163 -8.10 2.08 -0.82
N GLN A 164 -8.75 3.24 -0.80
CA GLN A 164 -8.12 4.54 -1.09
C GLN A 164 -7.12 4.92 0.00
N GLN A 165 -7.43 4.65 1.27
CA GLN A 165 -6.51 4.90 2.37
C GLN A 165 -5.25 4.03 2.25
N TYR A 166 -5.40 2.75 1.90
CA TYR A 166 -4.27 1.85 1.66
C TYR A 166 -3.41 2.33 0.50
N GLN A 167 -4.01 2.68 -0.65
CA GLN A 167 -3.27 3.22 -1.79
C GLN A 167 -2.52 4.52 -1.46
N ARG A 168 -3.15 5.44 -0.71
CA ARG A 168 -2.50 6.67 -0.23
C ARG A 168 -1.32 6.36 0.67
N ARG A 169 -1.48 5.45 1.64
CA ARG A 169 -0.39 5.05 2.55
C ARG A 169 0.74 4.34 1.81
N LEU A 170 0.43 3.43 0.90
CA LEU A 170 1.44 2.72 0.09
C LEU A 170 2.26 3.72 -0.73
N ARG A 171 1.59 4.69 -1.36
CA ARG A 171 2.25 5.77 -2.10
C ARG A 171 3.16 6.60 -1.21
N LEU A 172 2.72 6.95 0.00
CA LEU A 172 3.55 7.68 0.97
C LEU A 172 4.77 6.87 1.42
N THR A 173 4.62 5.57 1.67
CA THR A 173 5.73 4.67 2.02
C THR A 173 6.76 4.60 0.90
N ILE A 174 6.32 4.42 -0.35
CA ILE A 174 7.20 4.37 -1.52
C ILE A 174 7.96 5.70 -1.70
N LEU A 175 7.26 6.83 -1.56
CA LEU A 175 7.87 8.16 -1.67
C LEU A 175 8.93 8.38 -0.58
N ASN A 176 8.64 8.02 0.67
CA ASN A 176 9.58 8.16 1.78
C ASN A 176 10.82 7.29 1.59
N ASN A 177 10.65 6.04 1.16
CA ASN A 177 11.78 5.15 0.86
C ASN A 177 12.64 5.69 -0.27
N THR A 178 12.02 6.21 -1.33
CA THR A 178 12.72 6.83 -2.48
C THR A 178 13.53 8.06 -2.03
N LEU A 179 12.94 8.92 -1.20
CA LEU A 179 13.62 10.10 -0.65
C LEU A 179 14.80 9.72 0.24
N ASN A 180 14.65 8.69 1.07
CA ASN A 180 15.73 8.19 1.91
C ASN A 180 16.88 7.61 1.08
N ASN A 181 16.57 6.83 0.05
CA ASN A 181 17.59 6.29 -0.87
C ASN A 181 18.34 7.39 -1.61
N LEU A 182 17.66 8.45 -2.06
CA LEU A 182 18.30 9.62 -2.68
C LEU A 182 19.24 10.35 -1.71
N LYS A 183 18.86 10.48 -0.42
CA LYS A 183 19.73 11.08 0.60
C LYS A 183 20.99 10.24 0.83
N VAL A 184 20.84 8.91 0.91
CA VAL A 184 21.98 7.98 1.08
C VAL A 184 22.90 8.03 -0.13
N LEU A 185 22.37 8.02 -1.35
CA LEU A 185 23.16 8.12 -2.59
C LEU A 185 23.93 9.45 -2.68
N LYS A 186 23.30 10.57 -2.31
CA LYS A 186 23.98 11.88 -2.25
C LYS A 186 25.12 11.88 -1.23
N SER A 187 24.92 11.27 -0.07
CA SER A 187 25.98 11.14 0.95
C SER A 187 27.13 10.23 0.49
N LYS A 188 26.82 9.08 -0.14
CA LYS A 188 27.83 8.17 -0.70
C LYS A 188 28.66 8.85 -1.79
N LYS A 189 28.02 9.56 -2.74
CA LYS A 189 28.71 10.34 -3.78
C LYS A 189 29.63 11.42 -3.21
N PHE A 190 29.21 12.09 -2.15
CA PHE A 190 30.03 13.12 -1.51
C PHE A 190 31.27 12.52 -0.84
N LYS A 191 31.13 11.36 -0.18
CA LYS A 191 32.25 10.65 0.44
C LYS A 191 33.27 10.12 -0.58
N THR A 192 32.81 9.54 -1.69
CA THR A 192 33.71 9.10 -2.77
C THR A 192 34.48 10.26 -3.37
N CYS A 193 33.82 11.40 -3.63
CA CYS A 193 34.50 12.59 -4.15
C CYS A 193 35.59 13.12 -3.20
N MET A 194 35.36 13.09 -1.88
CA MET A 194 36.35 13.51 -0.89
C MET A 194 37.54 12.55 -0.79
N ASN A 195 37.29 11.24 -0.91
CA ASN A 195 38.35 10.24 -0.95
C ASN A 195 39.21 10.37 -2.22
N ASP A 196 38.58 10.55 -3.38
CA ASP A 196 39.30 10.77 -4.64
C ASP A 196 40.20 12.03 -4.53
N GLN A 197 39.68 13.13 -3.98
CA GLN A 197 40.48 14.34 -3.72
C GLN A 197 41.65 14.11 -2.76
N ALA A 198 41.46 13.29 -1.73
CA ALA A 198 42.52 12.95 -0.78
C ALA A 198 43.61 12.09 -1.42
N GLU A 199 43.25 11.09 -2.24
CA GLU A 199 44.21 10.28 -2.99
C GLU A 199 45.04 11.11 -3.98
N TYR A 200 44.42 12.07 -4.68
CA TYR A 200 45.13 13.00 -5.56
C TYR A 200 46.10 13.93 -4.81
N MET A 201 45.83 14.26 -3.54
CA MET A 201 46.74 15.07 -2.72
C MET A 201 47.92 14.27 -2.16
N VAL A 202 47.76 12.97 -1.94
CA VAL A 202 48.82 12.09 -1.41
C VAL A 202 49.81 11.64 -2.50
N MET A 203 49.40 11.64 -3.77
CA MET A 203 50.27 11.31 -4.91
C MET A 203 51.09 12.49 -5.47
N ARG A 204 51.07 13.66 -4.80
CA ARG A 204 51.87 14.84 -5.18
C ARG A 204 53.07 15.06 -4.27
#